data_AF-A0A1J0LW98-F1
#
_entry.id   AF-A0A1J0LW98-F1
#
_cell.length_a   1.000
_cell.length_b   1.000
_cell.length_c   1.000
_cell.angle_alpha   90.00
_cell.angle_beta   90.00
_cell.angle_gamma   90.00
#
_symmetry.space_group_name_H-M   'P 1'
#
loop_
_entity.id
_entity.type
_entity.pdbx_description
1 polymer ?
#
loop_
_entity_poly.entity_id
_entity_poly.type
_entity_poly.pdbx_seq_one_letter_code
_entity_poly.pdbx_strand_id
1 'polypeptide(L)'
;MPALEFYRDREKGILDPTIFARAQEVAKELVEEGKVKSSQFRNYFAELRALENRFQKERKEEDEALAFARLVPQLELLKAKLAYNTRSQGPLREAHRFVRFLNEALDSGKRTPKDFEAMMKYVEAVLAYFYAFGKKD
;
A
#
# COMPACT_ATOMS: atom_id res chain seq x y z
N MET A 1 17.17 2.97 -1.66
CA MET A 1 16.45 4.05 -0.95
C MET A 1 16.21 3.59 0.48
N PRO A 2 16.24 4.48 1.48
CA PRO A 2 15.91 4.11 2.85
C PRO A 2 14.51 3.51 2.92
N ALA A 3 14.31 2.56 3.83
CA ALA A 3 13.03 1.90 4.00
C ALA A 3 11.95 2.94 4.38
N LEU A 4 10.72 2.76 3.89
CA LEU A 4 9.61 3.64 4.30
C LEU A 4 9.33 3.39 5.79
N GLU A 5 9.48 4.43 6.62
CA GLU A 5 9.16 4.40 8.04
C GLU A 5 7.91 5.22 8.30
N PHE A 6 6.94 4.64 9.02
CA PHE A 6 5.65 5.30 9.27
C PHE A 6 5.59 6.13 10.54
N TYR A 7 6.50 5.88 11.48
CA TYR A 7 6.43 6.39 12.84
C TYR A 7 7.61 7.30 13.14
N ARG A 8 7.33 8.50 13.66
CA ARG A 8 8.36 9.34 14.29
C ARG A 8 8.67 8.88 15.72
N ASP A 9 7.70 8.21 16.36
CA ASP A 9 7.84 7.58 17.67
C ASP A 9 7.02 6.28 17.67
N ARG A 10 7.70 5.14 17.50
CA ARG A 10 7.05 3.82 17.40
C ARG A 10 6.52 3.33 18.75
N GLU A 11 7.17 3.68 19.86
CA GLU A 11 6.76 3.27 21.19
C GLU A 11 5.41 3.88 21.57
N LYS A 12 5.26 5.18 21.29
CA LYS A 12 4.00 5.91 21.52
C LYS A 12 2.98 5.75 20.39
N GLY A 13 3.34 5.05 19.31
CA GLY A 13 2.48 4.84 18.15
C GLY A 13 2.17 6.13 17.37
N ILE A 14 3.06 7.11 17.42
CA ILE A 14 2.85 8.41 16.78
C ILE A 14 3.34 8.34 15.34
N LEU A 15 2.40 8.41 14.40
CA LEU A 15 2.69 8.49 12.98
C LEU A 15 3.48 9.76 12.66
N ASP A 16 4.40 9.65 11.71
CA ASP A 16 5.12 10.79 11.17
C ASP A 16 4.19 11.56 10.20
N PRO A 17 3.80 12.81 10.50
CA PRO A 17 2.93 13.59 9.61
C PRO A 17 3.54 13.81 8.22
N THR A 18 4.87 13.79 8.09
CA THR A 18 5.56 13.99 6.82
C THR A 18 5.24 12.89 5.81
N ILE A 19 4.80 11.71 6.26
CA ILE A 19 4.40 10.63 5.35
C ILE A 19 3.15 10.98 4.54
N PHE A 20 2.26 11.82 5.08
CA PHE A 20 1.08 12.28 4.37
C PHE A 20 1.41 13.40 3.37
N ALA A 21 2.48 14.16 3.61
CA ALA A 21 3.05 15.05 2.60
C ALA A 21 3.69 14.23 1.45
N ARG A 22 4.47 13.20 1.80
CA ARG A 22 5.02 12.24 0.82
C ARG A 22 3.91 11.54 0.02
N ALA A 23 2.77 11.23 0.64
CA ALA A 23 1.65 10.62 -0.07
C ALA A 23 1.14 11.50 -1.22
N GLN A 24 1.10 12.82 -0.99
CA GLN A 24 0.73 13.79 -2.02
C GLN A 24 1.75 13.82 -3.17
N GLU A 25 3.04 13.80 -2.86
CA GLU A 25 4.12 13.78 -3.85
C GLU A 25 4.06 12.53 -4.71
N VAL A 26 3.96 11.35 -4.07
CA VAL A 26 3.80 10.07 -4.77
C VAL A 26 2.58 10.12 -5.68
N ALA A 27 1.43 10.59 -5.21
CA ALA A 27 0.24 10.70 -6.04
C ALA A 27 0.45 11.58 -7.29
N LYS A 28 1.13 12.72 -7.15
CA LYS A 28 1.49 13.58 -8.31
C LYS A 28 2.40 12.84 -9.28
N GLU A 29 3.39 12.14 -8.76
CA GLU A 29 4.31 11.35 -9.59
C GLU A 29 3.59 10.23 -10.36
N LEU A 30 2.60 9.58 -9.76
CA LEU A 30 1.79 8.56 -10.42
C LEU A 30 0.92 9.15 -11.55
N VAL A 31 0.32 10.32 -11.31
CA VAL A 31 -0.48 11.04 -12.33
C VAL A 31 0.40 11.54 -13.47
N GLU A 32 1.60 12.06 -13.16
CA GLU A 32 2.58 12.50 -14.15
C GLU A 32 3.07 11.33 -15.02
N GLU A 33 3.37 10.17 -14.43
CA GLU A 33 3.73 8.96 -15.17
C GLU A 33 2.58 8.54 -16.10
N GLY A 34 1.32 8.66 -15.63
CA GLY A 34 0.13 8.43 -16.46
C GLY A 34 0.00 6.99 -16.97
N LYS A 35 0.72 6.04 -16.34
CA LYS A 35 0.74 4.61 -16.73
C LYS A 35 -0.12 3.71 -15.85
N VAL A 36 -0.72 4.25 -14.80
CA VAL A 36 -1.67 3.52 -13.94
C VAL A 36 -3.07 4.09 -14.10
N LYS A 37 -4.04 3.22 -14.39
CA LYS A 37 -5.45 3.58 -14.47
C LYS A 37 -6.08 3.65 -13.08
N SER A 38 -7.06 4.53 -12.93
CA SER A 38 -7.93 4.64 -11.74
C SER A 38 -8.50 3.30 -11.26
N SER A 39 -8.90 2.44 -12.19
CA SER A 39 -9.43 1.10 -11.87
C SER A 39 -8.36 0.14 -11.37
N GLN A 40 -7.13 0.21 -11.88
CA GLN A 40 -6.03 -0.63 -11.45
C GLN A 40 -5.66 -0.33 -10.00
N PHE A 41 -5.45 0.95 -9.66
CA PHE A 41 -5.13 1.36 -8.30
C PHE A 41 -6.27 0.96 -7.34
N ARG A 42 -7.52 1.26 -7.70
CA ARG A 42 -8.69 0.84 -6.90
C ARG A 42 -8.74 -0.66 -6.63
N ASN A 43 -8.44 -1.48 -7.63
CA ASN A 43 -8.51 -2.95 -7.48
C ASN A 43 -7.45 -3.45 -6.48
N TYR A 44 -6.22 -2.93 -6.53
CA TYR A 44 -5.19 -3.25 -5.53
C TYR A 44 -5.59 -2.79 -4.13
N PHE A 45 -6.14 -1.58 -4.01
CA PHE A 45 -6.58 -1.08 -2.70
C PHE A 45 -7.79 -1.86 -2.16
N ALA A 46 -8.71 -2.30 -3.01
CA ALA A 46 -9.82 -3.15 -2.62
C ALA A 46 -9.34 -4.52 -2.09
N GLU A 47 -8.32 -5.11 -2.72
CA GLU A 47 -7.70 -6.34 -2.22
C GLU A 47 -7.02 -6.13 -0.85
N LEU A 48 -6.32 -5.01 -0.67
CA LEU A 48 -5.76 -4.61 0.63
C LEU A 48 -6.83 -4.40 1.70
N ARG A 49 -7.94 -3.74 1.37
CA ARG A 49 -9.09 -3.56 2.28
C ARG A 49 -9.73 -4.89 2.67
N ALA A 50 -9.84 -5.83 1.73
CA ALA A 50 -10.33 -7.17 2.05
C ALA A 50 -9.40 -7.91 3.01
N LEU A 51 -8.08 -7.77 2.83
CA LEU A 51 -7.06 -8.31 3.73
C LEU A 51 -7.13 -7.67 5.12
N GLU A 52 -7.25 -6.34 5.18
CA GLU A 52 -7.42 -5.60 6.43
C GLU A 52 -8.68 -6.05 7.18
N ASN A 53 -9.82 -6.15 6.51
CA ASN A 53 -11.07 -6.60 7.13
C ASN A 53 -10.94 -8.00 7.73
N ARG A 54 -10.28 -8.93 7.02
CA ARG A 54 -10.00 -10.27 7.52
C ARG A 54 -9.08 -10.23 8.74
N PHE A 55 -7.96 -9.49 8.67
CA PHE A 55 -7.05 -9.34 9.79
C PHE A 55 -7.76 -8.76 11.03
N GLN A 56 -8.59 -7.73 10.85
CA GLN A 56 -9.37 -7.11 11.93
C GLN A 56 -10.40 -8.06 12.56
N LYS A 57 -10.94 -9.00 11.78
CA LYS A 57 -11.81 -10.06 12.28
C LYS A 57 -11.00 -11.10 13.06
N GLU A 58 -9.96 -11.66 12.44
CA GLU A 58 -9.13 -12.71 13.02
C GLU A 58 -8.45 -12.26 14.32
N ARG A 59 -7.94 -11.02 14.40
CA ARG A 59 -7.31 -10.51 15.65
C ARG A 59 -8.27 -10.32 16.83
N LYS A 60 -9.59 -10.29 16.57
CA LYS A 60 -10.62 -10.19 17.62
C LYS A 60 -11.07 -11.58 18.08
N GLU A 61 -11.12 -12.53 17.16
CA GLU A 61 -11.55 -13.91 17.40
C GLU A 61 -10.39 -14.78 17.94
N GLU A 62 -9.16 -14.45 17.55
CA GLU A 62 -7.92 -15.17 17.84
C GLU A 62 -6.82 -14.21 18.34
N ASP A 63 -5.59 -14.73 18.49
CA ASP A 63 -4.40 -13.96 18.85
C ASP A 63 -3.92 -13.04 17.70
N GLU A 64 -3.56 -11.80 18.02
CA GLU A 64 -3.13 -10.79 17.02
C GLU A 64 -1.85 -11.22 16.27
N ALA A 65 -0.90 -11.86 16.97
CA ALA A 65 0.34 -12.30 16.33
C ALA A 65 0.08 -13.44 15.35
N LEU A 66 -0.83 -14.37 15.68
CA LEU A 66 -1.26 -15.43 14.77
C LEU A 66 -2.01 -14.86 13.55
N ALA A 67 -2.96 -13.95 13.77
CA ALA A 67 -3.69 -13.28 12.68
C ALA A 67 -2.72 -12.52 11.74
N PHE A 68 -1.74 -11.83 12.30
CA PHE A 68 -0.73 -11.12 11.51
C PHE A 68 0.20 -12.08 10.76
N ALA A 69 0.63 -13.17 11.39
CA ALA A 69 1.44 -14.20 10.72
C ALA A 69 0.72 -14.82 9.51
N ARG A 70 -0.62 -14.94 9.54
CA ARG A 70 -1.44 -15.37 8.40
C ARG A 70 -1.59 -14.29 7.33
N LEU A 71 -1.62 -13.01 7.72
CA LEU A 71 -1.70 -11.88 6.79
C LEU A 71 -0.43 -11.73 5.94
N VAL A 72 0.76 -11.91 6.53
CA VAL A 72 2.05 -11.65 5.85
C VAL A 72 2.20 -12.42 4.52
N PRO A 73 1.96 -13.74 4.43
CA PRO A 73 2.00 -14.45 3.15
C PRO A 73 1.04 -13.90 2.09
N GLN A 74 -0.11 -13.35 2.49
CA GLN A 74 -1.06 -12.75 1.55
C GLN A 74 -0.54 -11.42 0.99
N LEU A 75 0.17 -10.63 1.81
CA LEU A 75 0.86 -9.42 1.34
C LEU A 75 1.98 -9.77 0.35
N GLU A 76 2.74 -10.84 0.61
CA GLU A 76 3.74 -11.36 -0.34
C GLU A 76 3.11 -11.86 -1.64
N LEU A 77 1.96 -12.54 -1.57
CA LEU A 77 1.21 -12.93 -2.76
C LEU A 77 0.77 -11.70 -3.58
N LEU A 78 0.38 -10.61 -2.92
CA LEU A 78 0.05 -9.35 -3.60
C LEU A 78 1.27 -8.74 -4.30
N LYS A 79 2.46 -8.80 -3.69
CA LYS A 79 3.73 -8.43 -4.36
C LYS A 79 4.01 -9.31 -5.58
N ALA A 80 3.79 -10.62 -5.49
CA ALA A 80 3.97 -11.52 -6.61
C ALA A 80 3.00 -11.20 -7.76
N LYS A 81 1.73 -10.91 -7.46
CA LYS A 81 0.74 -10.44 -8.45
C LYS A 81 1.16 -9.12 -9.10
N LEU A 82 1.68 -8.19 -8.30
CA LEU A 82 2.22 -6.92 -8.78
C LEU A 82 3.35 -7.13 -9.78
N ALA A 83 4.34 -7.96 -9.45
CA ALA A 83 5.45 -8.32 -10.33
C ALA A 83 4.98 -9.04 -11.60
N TYR A 84 4.03 -9.98 -11.50
CA TYR A 84 3.46 -10.65 -12.67
C TYR A 84 2.81 -9.64 -13.64
N ASN A 85 2.16 -8.61 -13.11
CA ASN A 85 1.52 -7.58 -13.91
C ASN A 85 2.52 -6.63 -14.61
N THR A 86 3.82 -6.70 -14.32
CA THR A 86 4.87 -5.93 -15.03
C THR A 86 5.50 -6.68 -16.20
N ARG A 87 5.07 -7.92 -16.49
CA ARG A 87 5.56 -8.68 -17.66
C ARG A 87 5.36 -7.92 -18.98
N SER A 88 5.98 -8.39 -20.06
CA SER A 88 5.97 -7.71 -21.37
C SER A 88 4.57 -7.42 -21.96
N GLN A 89 3.57 -8.22 -21.61
CA GLN A 89 2.15 -8.03 -21.98
C GLN A 89 1.27 -7.72 -20.76
N GLY A 90 1.89 -7.28 -19.67
CA GLY A 90 1.24 -7.03 -18.39
C GLY A 90 0.63 -5.63 -18.32
N PRO A 91 -0.45 -5.45 -17.55
CA PRO A 91 -1.17 -4.19 -17.45
C PRO A 91 -0.39 -3.08 -16.73
N LEU A 92 0.72 -3.42 -16.06
CA LEU A 92 1.58 -2.50 -15.31
C LEU A 92 3.01 -2.46 -15.86
N ARG A 93 3.22 -2.92 -17.11
CA ARG A 93 4.56 -2.97 -17.75
C ARG A 93 5.32 -1.65 -17.64
N GLU A 94 4.62 -0.53 -17.84
CA GLU A 94 5.22 0.82 -17.83
C GLU A 94 4.94 1.60 -16.54
N ALA A 95 4.18 1.03 -15.60
CA ALA A 95 3.76 1.70 -14.36
C ALA A 95 4.83 1.58 -13.26
N HIS A 96 6.04 2.02 -13.57
CA HIS A 96 7.22 1.80 -12.72
C HIS A 96 7.10 2.52 -11.37
N ARG A 97 6.57 3.74 -11.34
CA ARG A 97 6.38 4.49 -10.09
C ARG A 97 5.31 3.85 -9.23
N PHE A 98 4.19 3.40 -9.81
CA PHE A 98 3.14 2.68 -9.09
C PHE A 98 3.65 1.39 -8.45
N VAL A 99 4.38 0.58 -9.22
CA VAL A 99 4.95 -0.70 -8.76
C VAL A 99 5.95 -0.47 -7.65
N ARG A 100 6.81 0.55 -7.76
CA ARG A 100 7.77 0.91 -6.72
C ARG A 100 7.06 1.33 -5.43
N PHE A 101 6.12 2.27 -5.53
CA PHE A 101 5.33 2.75 -4.40
C PHE A 101 4.68 1.59 -3.65
N LEU A 102 3.97 0.71 -4.36
CA LEU A 102 3.21 -0.35 -3.71
C LEU A 102 4.13 -1.42 -3.10
N ASN A 103 5.27 -1.72 -3.73
CA ASN A 103 6.28 -2.60 -3.13
C ASN A 103 6.88 -2.01 -1.84
N GLU A 104 7.27 -0.73 -1.86
CA GLU A 104 7.81 -0.04 -0.67
C GLU A 104 6.80 -0.01 0.48
N ALA A 105 5.52 0.24 0.16
CA ALA A 105 4.44 0.20 1.13
C ALA A 105 4.29 -1.22 1.73
N LEU A 106 4.21 -2.25 0.88
CA LEU A 106 4.04 -3.65 1.30
C LEU A 106 5.23 -4.16 2.15
N ASP A 107 6.46 -3.85 1.76
CA ASP A 107 7.66 -4.22 2.52
C ASP A 107 7.73 -3.56 3.89
N SER A 108 7.10 -2.41 4.04
CA SER A 108 7.06 -1.69 5.31
C SER A 108 5.89 -2.16 6.17
N GLY A 109 4.71 -2.35 5.57
CA GLY A 109 3.52 -2.80 6.27
C GLY A 109 3.61 -4.23 6.81
N LYS A 110 4.41 -5.12 6.18
CA LYS A 110 4.54 -6.51 6.63
C LYS A 110 5.40 -6.70 7.90
N ARG A 111 5.97 -5.64 8.47
CA ARG A 111 6.91 -5.74 9.61
C ARG A 111 6.21 -6.01 10.93
N THR A 112 5.11 -5.31 11.20
CA THR A 112 4.32 -5.45 12.43
C THR A 112 2.84 -5.13 12.14
N PRO A 113 1.90 -5.57 13.01
CA PRO A 113 0.50 -5.18 12.92
C PRO A 113 0.30 -3.65 12.82
N LYS A 114 1.06 -2.89 13.60
CA LYS A 114 1.04 -1.43 13.61
C LYS A 114 1.51 -0.85 12.27
N ASP A 115 2.62 -1.37 11.73
CA ASP A 115 3.11 -0.93 10.41
C ASP A 115 2.09 -1.24 9.30
N PHE A 116 1.36 -2.36 9.38
CA PHE A 116 0.29 -2.67 8.42
C PHE A 116 -0.85 -1.64 8.49
N GLU A 117 -1.33 -1.31 9.69
CA GLU A 117 -2.37 -0.29 9.86
C GLU A 117 -1.90 1.10 9.38
N ALA A 118 -0.63 1.44 9.59
CA ALA A 118 -0.04 2.67 9.08
C ALA A 118 0.09 2.67 7.54
N MET A 119 0.51 1.54 6.97
CA MET A 119 0.57 1.34 5.53
C MET A 119 -0.80 1.53 4.89
N MET A 120 -1.88 0.99 5.48
CA MET A 120 -3.24 1.16 4.94
C MET A 120 -3.64 2.63 4.84
N LYS A 121 -3.37 3.43 5.88
CA LYS A 121 -3.63 4.89 5.88
C LYS A 121 -2.79 5.62 4.83
N TYR A 122 -1.53 5.24 4.69
CA TYR A 122 -0.63 5.83 3.70
C TYR A 122 -1.11 5.53 2.26
N VAL A 123 -1.42 4.27 1.94
CA VAL A 123 -1.90 3.87 0.61
C VAL A 123 -3.24 4.54 0.29
N GLU A 124 -4.12 4.65 1.28
CA GLU A 124 -5.39 5.38 1.13
C GLU A 124 -5.16 6.87 0.84
N ALA A 125 -4.23 7.52 1.54
CA ALA A 125 -3.90 8.92 1.29
C ALA A 125 -3.34 9.13 -0.13
N VAL A 126 -2.46 8.24 -0.60
CA VAL A 126 -1.95 8.28 -1.98
C VAL A 126 -3.09 8.11 -2.97
N LEU A 127 -4.01 7.16 -2.75
CA LEU A 127 -5.17 6.94 -3.61
C LEU A 127 -6.09 8.16 -3.66
N ALA A 128 -6.37 8.78 -2.51
CA ALA A 128 -7.21 9.97 -2.43
C ALA A 128 -6.60 11.15 -3.20
N TYR A 129 -5.30 11.41 -3.02
CA TYR A 129 -4.59 12.44 -3.79
C TYR A 129 -4.49 12.09 -5.28
N PHE A 130 -4.29 10.82 -5.62
CA PHE A 130 -4.24 10.36 -7.00
C PHE A 130 -5.56 10.69 -7.73
N TYR A 131 -6.71 10.46 -7.08
CA TYR A 131 -8.00 10.88 -7.61
C TYR A 131 -8.21 12.39 -7.65
N ALA A 132 -7.65 13.13 -6.68
CA ALA A 132 -7.76 14.58 -6.66
C ALA A 132 -6.95 15.24 -7.80
N PHE A 133 -5.81 14.66 -8.17
CA PHE A 133 -4.92 15.21 -9.21
C PHE A 133 -5.15 14.61 -10.60
N GLY A 134 -5.66 13.38 -10.66
CA GLY A 134 -6.00 12.71 -11.91
C GLY A 134 -7.19 13.36 -12.60
N LYS A 135 -7.17 13.39 -13.95
CA LYS A 135 -8.39 13.70 -14.70
C LYS A 135 -9.34 12.50 -14.59
N LYS A 136 -10.66 12.74 -14.57
CA LYS A 136 -11.65 11.65 -14.67
C LYS A 136 -11.40 10.91 -15.99
N ASP A 137 -10.89 9.69 -15.89
CA ASP A 137 -10.87 8.71 -16.99
C ASP A 137 -12.27 8.14 -17.23
#